data_AF-A0AAD2HY59-F1
#
_entry.id   AF-A0AAD2HY59-F1
#
_cell.length_a   1.000
_cell.length_b   1.000
_cell.length_c   1.000
_cell.angle_alpha   90.00
_cell.angle_beta   90.00
_cell.angle_gamma   90.00
#
_symmetry.space_group_name_H-M   'P 1'
#
loop_
_entity.id
_entity.type
_entity.pdbx_description
1 polymer ?
#
loop_
_entity_poly.entity_id
_entity_poly.type
_entity_poly.pdbx_seq_one_letter_code
_entity_poly.pdbx_strand_id
1 'polypeptide(L)'
;TKSLLETRFWWPEMERDVDWWRKTCHSCQVRQKTLLRTPPTLTMTPSVFQKIHTDVMIMGTPSNGYRYVVAARDSLTRYVEARPLQADNAKAIARF
;
A
#
# COMPACT_ATOMS: atom_id res chain seq x y z
N THR A 1 -30.07 2.83 -6.38
CA THR A 1 -30.41 4.21 -6.75
C THR A 1 -31.05 4.28 -8.13
N LYS A 2 -30.42 3.74 -9.19
CA LYS A 2 -31.02 3.68 -10.55
C LYS A 2 -32.45 3.08 -10.56
N SER A 3 -32.61 1.87 -10.00
CA SER A 3 -33.92 1.20 -9.90
C SER A 3 -34.99 1.96 -9.12
N LEU A 4 -34.62 2.80 -8.14
CA LEU A 4 -35.58 3.60 -7.38
C LEU A 4 -36.04 4.85 -8.15
N LEU A 5 -35.19 5.39 -9.03
CA LEU A 5 -35.55 6.54 -9.85
C LEU A 5 -36.45 6.11 -11.01
N GLU A 6 -36.13 4.97 -11.65
CA GLU A 6 -36.88 4.41 -12.79
C GLU A 6 -38.33 4.03 -12.45
N THR A 7 -38.64 3.78 -11.18
CA THR A 7 -40.00 3.44 -10.73
C THR A 7 -40.93 4.64 -10.62
N ARG A 8 -40.39 5.87 -10.60
CA ARG A 8 -41.18 7.09 -10.29
C ARG A 8 -41.01 8.22 -11.30
N PHE A 9 -39.92 8.21 -12.08
CA PHE A 9 -39.57 9.30 -12.97
C PHE A 9 -39.02 8.76 -14.30
N TRP A 10 -39.23 9.53 -15.37
CA TRP A 10 -38.68 9.26 -16.69
C TRP A 10 -38.35 10.57 -17.42
N TRP A 11 -37.20 10.63 -18.06
CA TRP A 11 -36.83 11.68 -19.01
C TRP A 11 -35.78 11.18 -20.01
N PRO A 12 -35.57 11.87 -21.15
CA PRO A 12 -34.51 11.51 -22.10
C PRO A 12 -33.12 11.54 -21.46
N GLU A 13 -32.26 10.56 -21.75
CA GLU A 13 -30.89 10.45 -21.21
C GLU A 13 -30.77 10.28 -19.67
N MET A 14 -31.85 9.93 -18.97
CA MET A 14 -31.84 9.70 -17.51
C MET A 14 -30.68 8.84 -17.00
N GLU A 15 -30.33 7.76 -17.71
CA GLU A 15 -29.21 6.91 -17.31
C GLU A 15 -27.86 7.65 -17.29
N ARG A 16 -27.64 8.51 -18.29
CA ARG A 16 -26.43 9.31 -18.45
C ARG A 16 -26.32 10.34 -17.33
N ASP A 17 -27.41 11.01 -17.00
CA ASP A 17 -27.46 12.01 -15.92
C ASP A 17 -27.20 11.38 -14.55
N VAL A 18 -27.78 10.21 -14.29
CA VAL A 18 -27.57 9.47 -13.04
C VAL A 18 -26.11 9.00 -12.93
N ASP A 19 -25.50 8.52 -14.01
CA ASP A 19 -24.09 8.13 -13.99
C ASP A 19 -23.15 9.34 -13.84
N TRP A 20 -23.46 10.45 -14.52
CA TRP A 20 -22.74 11.71 -14.36
C TRP A 20 -22.79 12.19 -12.90
N TRP A 21 -23.97 12.25 -12.29
CA TRP A 21 -24.14 12.64 -10.90
C TRP A 21 -23.40 11.70 -9.94
N ARG A 22 -23.44 10.39 -10.19
CA ARG A 22 -22.70 9.41 -9.39
C ARG A 22 -21.19 9.67 -9.44
N LYS A 23 -20.66 10.04 -10.62
CA LYS A 23 -19.23 10.34 -10.83
C LYS A 23 -18.81 11.67 -10.21
N THR A 24 -19.67 12.68 -10.22
CA THR A 24 -19.35 14.03 -9.69
C THR A 24 -19.67 14.20 -8.21
N CYS A 25 -20.53 13.36 -7.62
CA CYS A 25 -20.92 13.45 -6.23
C CYS A 25 -19.76 13.08 -5.27
N HIS A 26 -19.18 14.08 -4.63
CA HIS A 26 -18.05 13.90 -3.70
C HIS A 26 -18.34 12.91 -2.56
N SER A 27 -19.50 13.01 -1.91
CA SER A 27 -19.84 12.13 -0.78
C SER A 27 -20.00 10.67 -1.20
N CYS A 28 -20.49 10.43 -2.42
CA CYS A 28 -20.55 9.09 -3.01
C CYS A 28 -19.15 8.57 -3.35
N GLN A 29 -18.27 9.40 -3.91
CA GLN A 29 -16.89 9.02 -4.24
C GLN A 29 -16.09 8.66 -2.98
N VAL A 30 -16.20 9.45 -1.91
CA VAL A 30 -15.51 9.18 -0.62
C VAL A 30 -16.00 7.87 0.03
N ARG A 31 -17.29 7.54 -0.10
CA ARG A 31 -17.89 6.31 0.45
C ARG A 31 -17.77 5.11 -0.50
N GLN A 32 -17.26 5.30 -1.71
CA GLN A 32 -17.13 4.24 -2.70
C GLN A 32 -16.12 3.19 -2.21
N LYS A 33 -16.54 1.93 -2.13
CA LYS A 33 -15.70 0.79 -1.71
C LYS A 33 -14.96 0.11 -2.87
N THR A 34 -15.26 0.51 -4.10
CA THR A 34 -14.61 -0.05 -5.28
C THR A 34 -13.18 0.48 -5.36
N LEU A 35 -12.22 -0.40 -5.10
CA LEU A 35 -10.81 -0.08 -5.27
C LEU A 35 -10.42 -0.29 -6.74
N LEU A 36 -9.75 0.71 -7.32
CA LEU A 36 -9.03 0.53 -8.57
C LEU A 36 -7.85 -0.43 -8.31
N ARG A 37 -7.81 -1.54 -9.04
CA ARG A 37 -6.66 -2.45 -8.97
C ARG A 37 -5.54 -1.87 -9.83
N THR A 38 -4.56 -1.25 -9.19
CA THR A 38 -3.31 -0.89 -9.86
C THR A 38 -2.52 -2.18 -10.14
N PRO A 39 -2.06 -2.42 -11.37
CA PRO A 39 -1.24 -3.58 -11.66
C PRO A 39 0.07 -3.52 -10.86
N PRO A 40 0.63 -4.67 -10.43
CA PRO A 40 1.91 -4.67 -9.74
C PRO A 40 3.01 -4.13 -10.66
N THR A 41 3.84 -3.24 -10.15
CA THR A 41 5.00 -2.72 -10.88
C THR A 41 6.13 -3.74 -10.86
N LEU A 42 6.67 -4.11 -12.03
CA LEU A 42 7.86 -4.94 -12.12
C LEU A 42 9.09 -4.11 -11.77
N THR A 43 9.76 -4.45 -10.67
CA THR A 43 11.07 -3.89 -10.34
C THR A 43 12.17 -4.63 -11.10
N MET A 44 12.68 -4.03 -12.17
CA MET A 44 13.91 -4.50 -12.80
C MET A 44 15.12 -4.09 -11.96
N THR A 45 15.97 -5.05 -11.62
CA THR A 45 17.23 -4.82 -10.90
C THR A 45 18.34 -5.50 -11.70
N PRO A 46 19.20 -4.75 -12.43
CA PRO A 46 20.09 -5.36 -13.42
C PRO A 46 21.30 -6.10 -12.82
N SER A 47 21.62 -5.90 -11.54
CA SER A 47 22.74 -6.58 -10.87
C SER A 47 22.49 -6.83 -9.38
N VAL A 48 23.28 -7.72 -8.79
CA VAL A 48 23.23 -8.06 -7.35
C VAL A 48 23.65 -6.84 -6.53
N PHE A 49 22.97 -6.58 -5.41
CA PHE A 49 23.23 -5.48 -4.48
C PHE A 49 23.01 -4.06 -5.03
N GLN A 50 22.38 -3.93 -6.20
CA GLN A 50 22.05 -2.62 -6.77
C GLN A 50 20.79 -1.99 -6.16
N LYS A 51 19.83 -2.82 -5.74
CA LYS A 51 18.63 -2.38 -5.03
C LYS A 51 18.43 -3.26 -3.82
N ILE A 52 18.48 -2.65 -2.65
CA ILE A 52 18.28 -3.30 -1.36
C ILE A 52 17.03 -2.72 -0.73
N HIS A 53 16.13 -3.61 -0.30
CA HIS A 53 14.97 -3.26 0.49
C HIS A 53 15.30 -3.48 1.96
N THR A 54 15.34 -2.41 2.73
CA THR A 54 15.60 -2.46 4.18
C THR A 54 14.35 -2.10 4.94
N ASP A 55 14.03 -2.88 5.96
CA ASP A 55 12.90 -2.64 6.85
C ASP A 55 13.26 -2.97 8.31
N VAL A 56 12.55 -2.35 9.25
CA VAL A 56 12.73 -2.56 10.69
C VAL A 56 11.44 -3.09 11.28
N MET A 57 11.52 -4.27 11.89
CA MET A 57 10.40 -4.91 12.57
C MET A 57 10.52 -4.73 14.08
N ILE A 58 9.41 -4.38 14.73
CA ILE A 58 9.31 -4.35 16.18
C ILE A 58 8.98 -5.76 16.66
N MET A 59 9.89 -6.36 17.41
CA MET A 59 9.65 -7.62 18.12
C MET A 59 8.91 -7.34 19.43
N GLY A 60 8.24 -8.37 19.96
CA GLY A 60 7.45 -8.29 21.19
C GLY A 60 8.30 -7.99 22.43
N THR A 61 8.42 -8.96 23.33
CA THR A 61 9.22 -8.76 24.55
C THR A 61 10.70 -8.62 24.19
N PRO A 62 11.40 -7.57 24.66
CA PRO A 62 12.83 -7.42 24.41
C PRO A 62 13.63 -8.59 24.98
N SER A 63 14.65 -9.03 24.25
CA SER A 63 15.64 -10.00 24.73
C SER A 63 17.01 -9.34 24.77
N ASN A 64 17.67 -9.32 25.93
CA ASN A 64 18.97 -8.67 26.13
C ASN A 64 19.03 -7.19 25.66
N GLY A 65 17.92 -6.45 25.84
CA GLY A 65 17.79 -5.06 25.40
C GLY A 65 17.53 -4.87 23.90
N TYR A 66 17.45 -5.96 23.11
CA TYR A 66 17.09 -5.92 21.70
C TYR A 66 15.58 -6.07 21.53
N ARG A 67 14.96 -5.07 20.91
CA ARG A 67 13.51 -5.06 20.63
C ARG A 67 13.21 -4.99 19.14
N TYR A 68 14.16 -4.56 18.33
CA TYR A 68 13.96 -4.35 16.91
C TYR A 68 14.81 -5.34 16.12
N VAL A 69 14.38 -5.67 14.91
CA VAL A 69 15.18 -6.42 13.94
C VAL A 69 15.18 -5.63 12.65
N VAL A 70 16.37 -5.23 12.20
CA VAL A 70 16.55 -4.68 10.85
C VAL A 70 16.83 -5.84 9.91
N ALA A 71 16.19 -5.83 8.75
CA ALA A 71 16.42 -6.80 7.68
C ALA A 71 16.63 -6.06 6.36
N ALA A 72 17.71 -6.40 5.66
CA ALA A 72 18.01 -5.90 4.34
C ALA A 72 17.96 -7.05 3.34
N ARG A 73 17.23 -6.85 2.25
CA ARG A 73 17.00 -7.85 1.21
C ARG A 73 17.44 -7.33 -0.14
N ASP A 74 18.29 -8.07 -0.84
CA ASP A 74 18.61 -7.80 -2.23
C ASP A 74 17.39 -8.05 -3.14
N SER A 75 17.09 -7.10 -4.02
CA SER A 75 15.91 -7.17 -4.89
C SER A 75 16.03 -8.26 -5.95
N LEU A 76 17.24 -8.59 -6.42
CA LEU A 76 17.48 -9.55 -7.49
C LEU A 76 17.52 -11.00 -6.96
N THR A 77 18.49 -11.29 -6.09
CA THR A 77 18.77 -12.63 -5.56
C THR A 77 17.84 -13.04 -4.43
N ARG A 78 17.15 -12.07 -3.82
CA ARG A 78 16.38 -12.25 -2.58
C ARG A 78 17.23 -12.65 -1.37
N TYR A 79 18.55 -12.51 -1.44
CA TYR A 79 19.44 -12.68 -0.29
C TYR A 79 19.04 -11.72 0.84
N VAL A 80 19.03 -12.22 2.08
CA VAL A 80 18.60 -11.46 3.27
C VAL A 80 19.71 -11.49 4.31
N GLU A 81 20.03 -10.31 4.85
CA GLU A 81 20.79 -10.16 6.08
C GLU A 81 19.91 -9.46 7.13
N ALA A 82 19.94 -9.94 8.37
CA ALA A 82 19.19 -9.35 9.46
C ALA A 82 20.01 -9.28 10.74
N ARG A 83 19.84 -8.20 11.52
CA ARG A 83 20.49 -8.05 12.83
C ARG A 83 19.53 -7.48 13.87
N PRO A 84 19.68 -7.87 15.15
CA PRO A 84 18.90 -7.28 16.21
C PRO A 84 19.40 -5.86 16.51
N LEU A 85 18.47 -4.94 16.78
CA LEU A 85 18.72 -3.56 17.18
C LEU A 85 18.08 -3.26 18.54
N GLN A 86 18.77 -2.46 19.35
CA GLN A 86 18.25 -1.99 20.65
C GLN A 86 17.34 -0.76 20.49
N ALA A 87 17.55 0.03 19.43
CA ALA A 87 16.78 1.23 19.13
C ALA A 87 16.53 1.37 17.63
N ASP A 88 15.33 1.84 17.27
CA ASP A 88 14.96 2.20 15.91
C ASP A 88 15.35 3.67 15.65
N ASN A 89 16.63 3.89 15.31
CA ASN A 89 17.12 5.20 14.94
C ASN A 89 18.18 5.10 13.84
N ALA A 90 18.40 6.21 13.14
CA ALA A 90 19.32 6.26 12.00
C ALA A 90 20.74 5.79 12.35
N LYS A 91 21.22 6.05 13.57
CA LYS A 91 22.56 5.64 14.02
C LYS A 91 22.67 4.12 14.23
N ALA A 92 21.62 3.50 14.74
CA ALA A 92 21.54 2.06 14.92
C ALA A 92 21.42 1.35 13.56
N ILE A 93 20.60 1.88 12.65
CA ILE A 93 20.44 1.37 11.30
C ILE A 93 21.70 1.56 10.46
N ALA A 94 22.43 2.68 10.61
CA ALA A 94 23.69 2.90 9.87
C ALA A 94 24.85 1.99 10.33
N ARG A 95 24.72 1.32 11.49
CA ARG A 95 25.68 0.34 12.02
C ARG A 95 25.37 -1.10 11.61
N PHE A 96 24.20 -1.32 11.02
CA PHE A 96 23.87 -2.57 10.35
C PHE A 96 24.81 -2.76 9.17
#